data_AF-A0A2E2BEH2-F1
#
_entry.id   AF-A0A2E2BEH2-F1
#
_cell.length_a   1.000
_cell.length_b   1.000
_cell.length_c   1.000
_cell.angle_alpha   90.00
_cell.angle_beta   90.00
_cell.angle_gamma   90.00
#
_symmetry.space_group_name_H-M   'P 1'
#
loop_
_entity.id
_entity.type
_entity.pdbx_description
1 polymer ?
#
loop_
_entity_poly.entity_id
_entity_poly.type
_entity_poly.pdbx_seq_one_letter_code
_entity_poly.pdbx_strand_id
1 'polypeptide(L)'
;MNKLLLVVLISFVFCENQIDSTSTKKIINHDWKLNVFSIGKGMIPIGQFENNKPFKAIALMTIKFYWLKEFQIAKDISNISDRNRSFWWLLMLNLYGVVDSYVDFHLKDFPINDTNNKKEDK
;
A
#
# COMPACT_ATOMS: atom_id res chain seq x y z
N MET A 1 19.24 19.22 -10.75
CA MET A 1 18.09 18.35 -10.38
C MET A 1 18.48 16.87 -10.25
N ASN A 2 19.11 16.25 -11.26
CA ASN A 2 19.47 14.81 -11.20
C ASN A 2 20.41 14.42 -10.04
N LYS A 3 21.31 15.33 -9.62
CA LYS A 3 22.23 15.07 -8.50
C LYS A 3 21.51 14.97 -7.14
N LEU A 4 20.46 15.76 -6.92
CA LEU A 4 19.65 15.71 -5.69
C LEU A 4 18.83 14.42 -5.63
N LEU A 5 18.31 13.96 -6.77
CA LEU A 5 17.55 12.72 -6.88
C LEU A 5 18.41 11.49 -6.55
N LEU A 6 19.68 11.51 -6.97
CA LEU A 6 20.66 10.47 -6.64
C LEU A 6 20.99 10.44 -5.14
N VAL A 7 21.10 11.60 -4.48
CA VAL A 7 21.32 11.68 -3.02
C VAL A 7 20.13 11.10 -2.26
N VAL A 8 18.89 11.43 -2.66
CA VAL A 8 17.67 10.88 -2.04
C VAL A 8 17.60 9.35 -2.20
N LEU A 9 17.99 8.81 -3.36
CA LEU A 9 18.00 7.37 -3.60
C LEU A 9 19.08 6.64 -2.78
N ILE A 10 20.26 7.25 -2.60
CA ILE A 10 21.35 6.67 -1.80
C ILE A 10 20.99 6.66 -0.31
N SER A 11 20.28 7.67 0.19
CA SER A 11 19.81 7.69 1.58
C SER A 11 18.85 6.54 1.91
N PHE A 12 18.08 6.04 0.94
CA PHE A 12 17.23 4.85 1.11
C PHE A 12 18.02 3.54 1.14
N VAL A 13 19.16 3.46 0.45
CA VAL A 13 19.99 2.25 0.40
C VAL A 13 20.80 2.06 1.69
N PHE A 14 21.23 3.15 2.33
CA PHE A 14 22.04 3.11 3.56
C PHE A 14 21.21 3.23 4.85
N CYS A 15 19.88 3.21 4.77
CA CYS A 15 19.03 3.11 5.94
C CYS A 15 19.01 1.65 6.46
N GLU A 16 20.18 1.18 6.93
CA GLU A 16 20.28 -0.06 7.70
C GLU A 16 19.83 0.23 9.13
N ASN A 17 18.64 -0.25 9.50
CA ASN A 17 18.26 -0.38 10.89
C ASN A 17 19.02 -1.58 11.47
N GLN A 18 20.00 -1.34 12.34
CA GLN A 18 20.46 -2.38 13.28
C GLN A 18 19.30 -2.69 14.23
N ILE A 19 18.47 -3.64 13.83
CA ILE A 19 17.44 -4.23 14.68
C ILE A 19 18.11 -5.41 15.37
N ASP A 20 18.34 -5.25 16.67
CA ASP A 20 18.87 -6.30 17.53
C ASP A 20 17.96 -7.54 17.45
N SER A 21 18.47 -8.61 16.84
CA SER A 21 17.71 -9.80 16.46
C SER A 21 17.59 -10.79 17.62
N THR A 22 17.12 -10.33 18.77
CA THR A 22 16.68 -11.23 19.84
C THR A 22 15.16 -11.34 19.79
N SER A 23 14.69 -12.44 19.22
CA SER A 23 13.33 -13.02 19.35
C SER A 23 12.21 -12.54 18.40
N THR A 24 12.48 -12.04 17.21
CA THR A 24 11.42 -11.88 16.20
C THR A 24 11.38 -13.08 15.24
N LYS A 25 10.34 -13.89 15.40
CA LYS A 25 9.94 -14.94 14.45
C LYS A 25 9.98 -14.32 13.04
N LYS A 26 10.76 -14.89 12.12
CA LYS A 26 10.89 -14.38 10.76
C LYS A 26 9.56 -14.58 10.03
N ILE A 27 8.63 -13.63 10.15
CA ILE A 27 7.37 -13.64 9.43
C ILE A 27 7.68 -13.19 8.01
N ILE A 28 7.74 -14.15 7.08
CA ILE A 28 7.97 -13.87 5.66
C ILE A 28 6.66 -13.31 5.09
N ASN A 29 6.59 -11.99 4.89
CA ASN A 29 5.42 -11.29 4.37
C ASN A 29 5.46 -11.20 2.83
N HIS A 30 4.40 -11.72 2.19
CA HIS A 30 4.18 -11.63 0.74
C HIS A 30 3.01 -10.72 0.34
N ASP A 31 2.22 -10.23 1.29
CA ASP A 31 0.95 -9.52 1.10
C ASP A 31 1.13 -8.22 0.32
N TRP A 32 2.19 -7.48 0.61
CA TRP A 32 2.54 -6.27 -0.14
C TRP A 32 3.01 -6.60 -1.57
N LYS A 33 3.67 -7.74 -1.79
CA LYS A 33 4.06 -8.22 -3.13
C LYS A 33 2.83 -8.60 -3.95
N LEU A 34 1.77 -9.10 -3.31
CA LEU A 34 0.49 -9.40 -3.95
C LEU A 34 -0.24 -8.13 -4.39
N ASN A 35 -0.15 -7.04 -3.62
CA ASN A 35 -0.64 -5.73 -4.06
C ASN A 35 0.17 -5.15 -5.23
N VAL A 36 1.48 -5.41 -5.31
CA VAL A 36 2.29 -5.06 -6.50
C VAL A 36 1.87 -5.88 -7.72
N PHE A 37 1.58 -7.17 -7.53
CA PHE A 37 1.10 -8.05 -8.60
C PHE A 37 -0.28 -7.64 -9.13
N SER A 38 -1.14 -7.06 -8.28
CA SER A 38 -2.48 -6.65 -8.68
C SER A 38 -2.52 -5.41 -9.58
N ILE A 39 -1.42 -4.66 -9.69
CA ILE A 39 -1.26 -3.52 -10.61
C ILE A 39 -1.52 -3.96 -12.07
N GLY A 40 -1.17 -5.19 -12.44
CA GLY A 40 -1.36 -5.73 -13.79
C GLY A 40 -2.63 -6.57 -14.01
N LYS A 41 -3.24 -7.13 -12.95
CA LYS A 41 -4.32 -8.13 -13.06
C LYS A 41 -5.72 -7.67 -12.61
N GLY A 42 -5.97 -6.35 -12.59
CA GLY A 42 -7.31 -5.83 -12.31
C GLY A 42 -7.41 -4.94 -11.07
N MET A 43 -6.28 -4.42 -10.57
CA MET A 43 -6.24 -3.35 -9.56
C MET A 43 -6.90 -3.71 -8.21
N ILE A 44 -7.14 -4.99 -7.97
CA ILE A 44 -7.74 -5.51 -6.73
C ILE A 44 -6.73 -5.32 -5.59
N PRO A 45 -7.05 -4.62 -4.50
CA PRO A 45 -6.12 -4.42 -3.41
C PRO A 45 -6.03 -5.67 -2.50
N ILE A 46 -5.42 -6.75 -3.01
CA ILE A 46 -5.30 -8.06 -2.34
C ILE A 46 -4.70 -7.96 -0.94
N GLY A 47 -3.64 -7.16 -0.77
CA GLY A 47 -3.00 -6.99 0.54
C GLY A 47 -3.91 -6.34 1.59
N GLN A 48 -4.95 -5.61 1.19
CA GLN A 48 -5.95 -5.08 2.12
C GLN A 48 -6.95 -6.15 2.58
N PHE A 49 -7.27 -7.11 1.71
CA PHE A 49 -8.08 -8.27 2.05
C PHE A 49 -7.36 -9.22 2.99
N GLU A 50 -6.07 -9.50 2.76
CA GLU A 50 -5.23 -10.30 3.67
C GLU A 50 -5.02 -9.62 5.03
N ASN A 51 -5.14 -8.30 5.06
CA ASN A 51 -5.17 -7.52 6.29
C ASN A 51 -6.51 -7.50 7.03
N ASN A 52 -7.51 -8.28 6.61
CA ASN A 52 -8.87 -8.28 7.16
C ASN A 52 -9.51 -6.86 7.16
N LYS A 53 -9.15 -6.03 6.17
CA LYS A 53 -9.70 -4.67 5.99
C LYS A 53 -10.54 -4.57 4.69
N PRO A 54 -11.69 -5.27 4.60
CA PRO A 54 -12.47 -5.33 3.36
C PRO A 54 -13.07 -3.98 2.96
N PHE A 55 -13.51 -3.15 3.90
CA PHE A 55 -14.04 -1.82 3.59
C PHE A 55 -13.00 -0.91 2.94
N LYS A 56 -11.76 -0.95 3.45
CA LYS A 56 -10.62 -0.20 2.91
C LYS A 56 -10.25 -0.70 1.52
N ALA A 57 -10.26 -2.02 1.34
CA ALA A 57 -10.06 -2.67 0.05
C ALA A 57 -11.10 -2.19 -0.99
N ILE A 58 -12.39 -2.22 -0.64
CA ILE A 58 -13.48 -1.79 -1.53
C ILE A 58 -13.37 -0.29 -1.84
N ALA A 59 -13.13 0.56 -0.84
CA ALA A 59 -12.97 2.00 -1.05
C ALA A 59 -11.82 2.30 -2.02
N LEU A 60 -10.66 1.68 -1.79
CA LEU A 60 -9.50 1.85 -2.66
C LEU A 60 -9.75 1.32 -4.07
N MET A 61 -10.45 0.20 -4.20
CA MET A 61 -10.84 -0.39 -5.49
C MET A 61 -11.79 0.55 -6.26
N THR A 62 -12.80 1.12 -5.61
CA THR A 62 -13.75 2.06 -6.23
C THR A 62 -13.06 3.31 -6.76
N ILE A 63 -12.16 3.90 -5.96
CA ILE A 63 -11.41 5.10 -6.37
C ILE A 63 -10.47 4.78 -7.54
N LYS A 64 -9.78 3.63 -7.49
CA LYS A 64 -8.95 3.14 -8.60
C LYS A 64 -9.78 2.95 -9.87
N PHE A 65 -10.97 2.37 -9.77
CA PHE A 65 -11.87 2.16 -10.89
C PHE A 65 -12.37 3.48 -11.49
N TYR A 66 -12.72 4.45 -10.65
CA TYR A 66 -13.10 5.79 -11.08
C TYR A 66 -12.00 6.42 -11.95
N TRP A 67 -10.76 6.46 -11.46
CA TRP A 67 -9.65 7.04 -12.23
C TRP A 67 -9.30 6.25 -13.48
N LEU A 68 -9.54 4.94 -13.49
CA LEU A 68 -9.36 4.11 -14.69
C LEU A 68 -10.37 4.50 -15.76
N LYS A 69 -11.63 4.72 -15.36
CA LYS A 69 -12.68 5.21 -16.26
C LYS A 69 -12.34 6.60 -16.79
N GLU A 70 -11.92 7.53 -15.94
CA GLU A 70 -11.49 8.87 -16.35
C GLU A 70 -10.30 8.81 -17.32
N PHE A 71 -9.35 7.91 -17.10
CA PHE A 71 -8.24 7.68 -18.02
C PHE A 71 -8.72 7.19 -19.39
N GLN A 72 -9.66 6.23 -19.42
CA GLN A 72 -10.24 5.70 -20.65
C GLN A 72 -10.99 6.79 -21.42
N ILE A 73 -11.86 7.55 -20.75
CA ILE A 73 -12.60 8.66 -21.36
C ILE A 73 -11.64 9.69 -21.94
N ALA A 74 -10.63 10.12 -21.17
CA ALA A 74 -9.64 11.11 -21.62
C ALA A 74 -8.81 10.61 -22.81
N LYS A 75 -8.50 9.31 -22.85
CA LYS A 75 -7.83 8.67 -23.99
C LYS A 75 -8.71 8.70 -25.23
N ASP A 76 -10.00 8.40 -25.10
CA ASP A 76 -10.94 8.32 -26.23
C ASP A 76 -11.21 9.71 -26.83
N ILE A 77 -11.30 10.76 -26.02
CA ILE A 77 -11.42 12.16 -26.49
C ILE A 77 -10.07 12.81 -26.84
N SER A 78 -8.97 12.06 -26.81
CA SER A 78 -7.61 12.53 -27.09
C SER A 78 -7.13 13.71 -26.22
N ASN A 79 -7.68 13.86 -25.01
CA ASN A 79 -7.27 14.88 -24.06
C ASN A 79 -6.07 14.40 -23.24
N ILE A 80 -4.88 14.85 -23.64
CA ILE A 80 -3.60 14.43 -23.06
C ILE A 80 -3.45 14.86 -21.60
N SER A 81 -3.94 16.05 -21.25
CA SER A 81 -3.83 16.60 -19.90
C SER A 81 -4.59 15.73 -18.90
N ASP A 82 -5.86 15.46 -19.19
CA ASP A 82 -6.71 14.65 -18.31
C ASP A 82 -6.25 13.19 -18.28
N ARG A 83 -5.77 12.66 -19.40
CA ARG A 83 -5.17 11.31 -19.46
C ARG A 83 -3.97 11.21 -18.53
N ASN A 84 -3.06 12.19 -18.55
CA ASN A 84 -1.89 12.20 -17.68
C ASN A 84 -2.28 12.36 -16.20
N ARG A 85 -3.25 13.24 -15.90
CA ARG A 85 -3.76 13.41 -14.54
C ARG A 85 -4.32 12.09 -14.00
N SER A 86 -5.19 11.44 -14.77
CA SER A 86 -5.80 10.17 -14.38
C SER A 86 -4.76 9.06 -14.24
N PHE A 87 -3.75 9.01 -15.13
CA PHE A 87 -2.62 8.10 -15.00
C PHE A 87 -1.85 8.30 -13.69
N TRP A 88 -1.51 9.54 -13.35
CA TRP A 88 -0.80 9.83 -12.10
C TRP A 88 -1.60 9.46 -10.86
N TRP A 89 -2.92 9.72 -10.87
CA TRP A 89 -3.79 9.25 -9.79
C TRP A 89 -3.79 7.72 -9.68
N LEU A 90 -3.92 7.01 -10.80
CA LEU A 90 -3.87 5.55 -10.83
C LEU A 90 -2.54 5.01 -10.29
N LEU A 91 -1.42 5.61 -10.69
CA LEU A 91 -0.10 5.23 -10.20
C LEU A 91 0.01 5.43 -8.69
N MET A 92 -0.36 6.62 -8.20
CA MET A 92 -0.26 6.96 -6.78
C MET A 92 -1.17 6.10 -5.91
N LEU A 93 -2.40 5.79 -6.36
CA LEU A 93 -3.31 4.92 -5.63
C LEU A 93 -2.82 3.47 -5.55
N ASN A 94 -2.08 3.00 -6.57
CA ASN A 94 -1.46 1.68 -6.53
C ASN A 94 -0.28 1.65 -5.54
N LEU A 95 0.61 2.64 -5.60
CA LEU A 95 1.71 2.78 -4.64
C LEU A 95 1.19 2.93 -3.21
N TYR A 96 0.18 3.78 -3.01
CA TYR A 96 -0.50 3.94 -1.73
C TYR A 96 -1.01 2.60 -1.21
N GLY A 97 -1.75 1.83 -2.02
CA GLY A 97 -2.27 0.53 -1.60
C GLY A 97 -1.21 -0.45 -1.13
N VAL A 98 -0.04 -0.48 -1.80
CA VAL A 98 1.11 -1.32 -1.42
C VAL A 98 1.67 -0.88 -0.07
N VAL A 99 2.04 0.39 0.06
CA VAL A 99 2.63 0.93 1.29
C VAL A 99 1.68 0.78 2.47
N ASP A 100 0.41 1.11 2.26
CA ASP A 100 -0.62 1.04 3.27
C ASP A 100 -0.88 -0.40 3.73
N SER A 101 -0.87 -1.39 2.81
CA SER A 101 -0.94 -2.80 3.21
C SER A 101 0.30 -3.29 3.95
N TYR A 102 1.48 -2.77 3.60
CA TYR A 102 2.73 -3.11 4.27
C TYR A 102 2.72 -2.59 5.71
N VAL A 103 2.31 -1.33 5.92
CA VAL A 103 2.16 -0.74 7.24
C VAL A 103 1.10 -1.49 8.04
N ASP A 104 -0.08 -1.73 7.46
CA ASP A 104 -1.16 -2.45 8.13
C ASP A 104 -0.75 -3.85 8.58
N PHE A 105 0.09 -4.55 7.79
CA PHE A 105 0.64 -5.83 8.20
C PHE A 105 1.57 -5.71 9.41
N HIS A 106 2.52 -4.77 9.40
CA HIS A 106 3.45 -4.60 10.51
C HIS A 106 2.75 -4.13 11.78
N LEU A 107 1.63 -3.40 11.64
CA LEU A 107 0.80 -2.98 12.76
C LEU A 107 -0.05 -4.10 13.37
N LYS A 108 -0.26 -5.24 12.68
CA LYS A 108 -1.01 -6.39 13.25
C LYS A 108 -0.32 -7.01 14.46
N ASP A 109 1.01 -7.00 14.46
CA ASP A 109 1.82 -7.67 15.49
C ASP A 109 2.14 -6.76 16.69
N PHE A 110 1.67 -5.51 16.68
CA PHE A 110 1.84 -4.62 17.84
C PHE A 110 0.97 -5.12 19.00
N PRO A 111 1.53 -5.20 20.22
CA PRO A 111 0.75 -5.58 21.38
C PRO A 111 -0.37 -4.55 21.58
N ILE A 112 -1.61 -5.02 21.41
CA ILE A 112 -2.77 -4.30 21.90
C ILE A 112 -2.58 -4.28 23.42
N ASN A 113 -2.50 -3.10 24.03
CA ASN A 113 -2.54 -2.98 25.48
C ASN A 113 -3.94 -3.46 25.94
N ASP A 114 -4.07 -4.77 26.18
CA ASP A 114 -5.22 -5.41 26.79
C ASP A 114 -5.25 -5.06 28.30
N THR A 115 -5.39 -3.78 28.59
CA THR A 115 -5.60 -3.30 29.96
C THR A 115 -7.06 -3.44 30.41
N ASN A 116 -7.97 -3.95 29.56
CA ASN A 116 -9.42 -3.95 29.85
C ASN A 116 -10.10 -5.32 29.95
N ASN A 117 -9.42 -6.46 29.82
CA ASN A 117 -10.07 -7.79 29.91
C ASN A 117 -9.65 -8.62 31.15
N LYS A 118 -9.43 -7.99 32.30
CA LYS A 118 -9.25 -8.67 33.61
C LYS A 118 -10.31 -8.28 34.66
N LYS A 119 -11.55 -8.03 34.24
CA LYS A 119 -12.66 -7.76 35.17
C LYS A 119 -13.95 -8.49 34.84
N GLU A 120 -13.90 -9.75 34.41
CA GLU A 120 -15.14 -10.57 34.35
C GLU A 120 -14.96 -12.02 34.82
N ASP A 121 -13.95 -12.32 35.64
CA ASP A 121 -13.88 -13.59 36.38
C ASP A 121 -13.53 -13.32 37.85
N LYS A 122 -14.55 -12.96 38.64
CA LYS A 122 -14.59 -13.13 40.11
C LYS A 122 -16.02 -13.32 40.57
#